data_AF-A0A3N5KI88-F1
#
_entry.id   AF-A0A3N5KI88-F1
#
_cell.length_a   1.000
_cell.length_b   1.000
_cell.length_c   1.000
_cell.angle_alpha   90.00
_cell.angle_beta   90.00
_cell.angle_gamma   90.00
#
_symmetry.space_group_name_H-M   'P 1'
#
loop_
_entity.id
_entity.type
_entity.pdbx_description
1 polymer ?
#
loop_
_entity_poly.entity_id
_entity_poly.type
_entity_poly.pdbx_seq_one_letter_code
_entity_poly.pdbx_strand_id
1 'polypeptide(L)'
;MPRFYTQVYPRMRDATYVATPEALAAATFRLQGARRLAIDTEFMRERTYYPQLCLVQVASDTDCYLFDPLAGLDLAPLFATIADRARPKILHAARQDLEVMLHVGGTVPGPIFDTQVAGGLLGLPPQAGYADLVARRLGHSIDKGQTRTDWSRRPLSDAQLAYAADDVHHLLELHTELSAGLVAKGRGEWVAEDCAALEAAELYRTLPTEAWRRLKGIGRL
;
A
#
# COMPACT_ATOMS: atom_id res chain seq x y z
N MET A 1 -11.19 24.55 4.44
CA MET A 1 -11.01 23.08 4.31
C MET A 1 -9.59 22.78 4.75
N PRO A 2 -9.36 21.78 5.62
CA PRO A 2 -8.05 21.62 6.24
C PRO A 2 -7.06 21.11 5.20
N ARG A 3 -5.94 21.81 5.08
CA ARG A 3 -4.76 21.37 4.34
C ARG A 3 -4.04 20.38 5.23
N PHE A 4 -3.86 19.15 4.77
CA PHE A 4 -3.34 18.10 5.64
C PHE A 4 -1.82 17.93 5.51
N TYR A 5 -1.17 18.30 4.38
CA TYR A 5 0.25 17.95 4.22
C TYR A 5 1.10 18.76 3.21
N THR A 6 0.66 19.94 2.75
CA THR A 6 1.34 20.72 1.69
C THR A 6 2.82 21.12 1.91
N GLN A 7 3.44 20.80 3.05
CA GLN A 7 4.79 21.27 3.36
C GLN A 7 5.94 20.42 2.80
N VAL A 8 5.72 19.14 2.47
CA VAL A 8 6.80 18.23 2.03
C VAL A 8 6.85 18.04 0.51
N TYR A 9 5.71 18.15 -0.19
CA TYR A 9 5.62 18.08 -1.65
C TYR A 9 4.89 19.28 -2.24
N PRO A 10 5.61 20.29 -2.77
CA PRO A 10 4.96 21.47 -3.34
C PRO A 10 4.12 21.19 -4.60
N ARG A 11 4.22 19.98 -5.18
CA ARG A 11 3.50 19.58 -6.41
C ARG A 11 2.32 18.63 -6.18
N MET A 12 2.23 17.99 -5.02
CA MET A 12 1.15 17.04 -4.73
C MET A 12 -0.05 17.79 -4.13
N ARG A 13 -1.23 17.48 -4.64
CA ARG A 13 -2.48 18.06 -4.13
C ARG A 13 -2.84 17.43 -2.78
N ASP A 14 -3.65 18.14 -2.00
CA ASP A 14 -4.26 17.60 -0.79
C ASP A 14 -5.00 16.29 -1.09
N ALA A 15 -4.98 15.37 -0.12
CA ALA A 15 -5.66 14.09 -0.23
C ALA A 15 -7.16 14.29 -0.47
N THR A 16 -7.69 13.59 -1.47
CA THR A 16 -9.11 13.61 -1.81
C THR A 16 -9.77 12.32 -1.31
N TYR A 17 -10.73 12.47 -0.39
CA TYR A 17 -11.56 11.35 0.05
C TYR A 17 -12.57 10.97 -1.03
N VAL A 18 -12.61 9.68 -1.39
CA VAL A 18 -13.42 9.16 -2.49
C VAL A 18 -14.48 8.22 -1.93
N ALA A 19 -15.72 8.75 -1.83
CA ALA A 19 -16.88 8.03 -1.33
C ALA A 19 -18.12 8.14 -2.25
N THR A 20 -17.93 8.61 -3.50
CA THR A 20 -19.01 8.64 -4.52
C THR A 20 -18.53 8.03 -5.84
N PRO A 21 -19.44 7.52 -6.69
CA PRO A 21 -19.10 6.97 -8.01
C PRO A 21 -18.40 7.98 -8.92
N GLU A 22 -18.81 9.26 -8.89
CA GLU A 22 -18.23 10.31 -9.72
C GLU A 22 -16.80 10.63 -9.30
N ALA A 23 -16.57 10.71 -7.98
CA ALA A 23 -15.23 10.91 -7.42
C ALA A 23 -14.32 9.71 -7.75
N LEU A 24 -14.85 8.49 -7.70
CA LEU A 24 -14.12 7.27 -8.08
C LEU A 24 -13.73 7.27 -9.56
N ALA A 25 -14.66 7.58 -10.46
CA ALA A 25 -14.38 7.65 -11.89
C ALA A 25 -13.35 8.74 -12.22
N ALA A 26 -13.48 9.92 -11.60
CA ALA A 26 -12.53 11.02 -11.78
C ALA A 26 -11.14 10.65 -11.24
N ALA A 27 -11.07 10.00 -10.07
CA ALA A 27 -9.81 9.59 -9.47
C ALA A 27 -9.08 8.55 -10.31
N THR A 28 -9.78 7.49 -10.72
CA THR A 28 -9.18 6.41 -11.54
C THR A 28 -8.70 6.93 -12.89
N PHE A 29 -9.47 7.80 -13.55
CA PHE A 29 -9.03 8.45 -14.79
C PHE A 29 -7.71 9.22 -14.63
N ARG A 30 -7.53 9.96 -13.53
CA ARG A 30 -6.27 10.68 -13.28
C ARG A 30 -5.11 9.73 -12.96
N LEU A 31 -5.37 8.69 -12.17
CA LEU A 31 -4.37 7.68 -11.81
C LEU A 31 -3.87 6.88 -13.02
N GLN A 32 -4.71 6.66 -14.04
CA GLN A 32 -4.30 6.03 -15.31
C GLN A 32 -3.22 6.82 -16.08
N GLY A 33 -3.03 8.12 -15.80
CA GLY A 33 -1.94 8.93 -16.37
C GLY A 33 -0.63 8.90 -15.57
N ALA A 34 -0.62 8.32 -14.37
CA ALA A 34 0.51 8.42 -13.44
C ALA A 34 1.70 7.51 -13.79
N ARG A 35 2.93 7.96 -13.58
CA ARG A 35 4.11 7.13 -13.90
C ARG A 35 4.34 5.96 -12.94
N ARG A 36 3.81 6.06 -11.72
CA ARG A 36 3.95 5.13 -10.60
C ARG A 36 2.83 5.41 -9.61
N LEU A 37 2.48 4.41 -8.81
CA LEU A 37 1.43 4.50 -7.80
C LEU A 37 1.99 4.04 -6.46
N ALA A 38 1.99 4.89 -5.44
CA ALA A 38 2.15 4.46 -4.06
C ALA A 38 0.79 3.98 -3.54
N ILE A 39 0.78 2.84 -2.85
CA ILE A 39 -0.43 2.20 -2.36
C ILE A 39 -0.22 1.73 -0.94
N ASP A 40 -1.23 1.96 -0.12
CA ASP A 40 -1.35 1.40 1.22
C ASP A 40 -2.82 1.00 1.48
N THR A 41 -3.06 0.17 2.48
CA THR A 41 -4.43 -0.24 2.84
C THR A 41 -4.66 -0.27 4.34
N GLU A 42 -5.89 0.04 4.75
CA GLU A 42 -6.34 -0.16 6.12
C GLU A 42 -7.45 -1.21 6.17
N PHE A 43 -7.36 -2.17 7.09
CA PHE A 43 -8.30 -3.29 7.16
C PHE A 43 -8.46 -3.84 8.58
N MET A 44 -9.62 -4.45 8.86
CA MET A 44 -9.93 -5.08 10.15
C MET A 44 -9.94 -6.61 10.00
N ARG A 45 -9.33 -7.35 10.94
CA ARG A 45 -9.27 -8.83 10.94
C ARG A 45 -9.94 -9.51 12.14
N GLU A 46 -10.44 -8.75 13.11
CA GLU A 46 -10.81 -9.29 14.42
C GLU A 46 -12.17 -10.02 14.44
N ARG A 47 -13.07 -9.68 13.51
CA ARG A 47 -14.50 -10.08 13.58
C ARG A 47 -14.96 -10.94 12.40
N THR A 48 -14.12 -11.11 11.39
CA THR A 48 -14.48 -11.73 10.10
C THR A 48 -13.43 -12.76 9.70
N TYR A 49 -13.85 -13.79 8.95
CA TYR A 49 -12.94 -14.81 8.46
C TYR A 49 -11.90 -14.24 7.48
N TYR A 50 -12.35 -13.34 6.60
CA TYR A 50 -11.48 -12.57 5.70
C TYR A 50 -11.32 -11.14 6.21
N PRO A 51 -10.19 -10.46 5.93
CA PRO A 51 -10.01 -9.07 6.31
C PRO A 51 -11.07 -8.17 5.66
N GLN A 52 -11.69 -7.31 6.45
CA GLN A 52 -12.57 -6.26 5.94
C GLN A 52 -11.70 -5.08 5.50
N LEU A 53 -11.57 -4.88 4.19
CA LEU A 53 -10.90 -3.70 3.64
C LEU A 53 -11.69 -2.45 3.99
N CYS A 54 -11.04 -1.51 4.67
CA CYS A 54 -11.64 -0.30 5.22
C CYS A 54 -11.19 0.97 4.50
N LEU A 55 -9.98 1.01 3.96
CA LEU A 55 -9.48 2.14 3.17
C LEU A 55 -8.46 1.64 2.16
N VAL A 56 -8.42 2.27 0.98
CA VAL A 56 -7.30 2.13 0.03
C VAL A 56 -6.73 3.51 -0.24
N GLN A 57 -5.47 3.68 0.06
CA GLN A 57 -4.73 4.90 -0.19
C GLN A 57 -3.97 4.74 -1.51
N VAL A 58 -4.10 5.71 -2.41
CA VAL A 58 -3.33 5.71 -3.66
C VAL A 58 -2.79 7.10 -3.92
N ALA A 59 -1.46 7.21 -4.06
CA ALA A 59 -0.81 8.44 -4.47
C ALA A 59 -0.04 8.28 -5.79
N SER A 60 -0.09 9.31 -6.61
CA SER A 60 0.81 9.57 -7.73
C SER A 60 1.73 10.73 -7.37
N ASP A 61 2.64 11.10 -8.28
CA ASP A 61 3.52 12.27 -8.07
C ASP A 61 2.76 13.61 -7.92
N THR A 62 1.46 13.65 -8.26
CA THR A 62 0.64 14.87 -8.23
C THR A 62 -0.61 14.76 -7.38
N ASP A 63 -1.11 13.55 -7.12
CA ASP A 63 -2.44 13.33 -6.59
C ASP A 63 -2.43 12.30 -5.47
N CYS A 64 -3.25 12.52 -4.46
CA CYS A 64 -3.45 11.58 -3.36
C CYS A 64 -4.95 11.33 -3.16
N TYR A 65 -5.33 10.06 -3.07
CA TYR A 65 -6.70 9.61 -2.98
C TYR A 65 -6.88 8.60 -1.86
N LEU A 66 -7.95 8.77 -1.10
CA LEU A 66 -8.35 7.87 -0.02
C LEU A 66 -9.71 7.28 -0.40
N PHE A 67 -9.69 6.08 -0.98
CA PHE A 67 -10.89 5.39 -1.44
C PHE A 67 -11.56 4.68 -0.28
N ASP A 68 -12.87 4.87 -0.13
CA ASP A 68 -13.70 4.24 0.90
C ASP A 68 -14.48 3.03 0.37
N PRO A 69 -13.98 1.79 0.54
CA PRO A 69 -14.73 0.57 0.23
C PRO A 69 -16.06 0.45 0.97
N LEU A 70 -16.21 1.04 2.15
CA LEU A 70 -17.42 0.93 2.97
C LEU A 70 -18.51 1.92 2.54
N ALA A 71 -18.23 2.81 1.59
CA ALA A 71 -19.23 3.70 0.99
C ALA A 71 -20.17 2.97 0.00
N GLY A 72 -20.00 1.66 -0.22
CA GLY A 72 -20.86 0.87 -1.10
C GLY A 72 -20.57 1.10 -2.59
N LEU A 73 -19.35 1.51 -2.92
CA LEU A 73 -18.91 1.75 -4.30
C LEU A 73 -18.50 0.46 -4.99
N ASP A 74 -18.75 0.37 -6.30
CA ASP A 74 -18.08 -0.61 -7.15
C ASP A 74 -16.63 -0.18 -7.40
N LEU A 75 -15.69 -0.77 -6.65
CA LEU A 75 -14.26 -0.48 -6.76
C LEU A 75 -13.56 -1.19 -7.94
N ALA A 76 -14.27 -1.90 -8.81
CA ALA A 76 -13.65 -2.55 -9.98
C ALA A 76 -12.77 -1.61 -10.82
N PRO A 77 -13.13 -0.33 -11.09
CA PRO A 77 -12.26 0.60 -11.83
C PRO A 77 -10.95 0.91 -11.10
N LEU A 78 -10.97 0.96 -9.76
CA LEU A 78 -9.78 1.16 -8.93
C LEU A 78 -8.86 -0.05 -9.04
N PHE A 79 -9.39 -1.26 -8.82
CA PHE A 79 -8.59 -2.48 -8.89
C PHE A 79 -8.04 -2.74 -10.29
N ALA A 80 -8.79 -2.42 -11.35
CA ALA A 80 -8.28 -2.45 -12.72
C ALA A 80 -7.11 -1.48 -12.92
N THR A 81 -7.19 -0.27 -12.37
CA THR A 81 -6.12 0.75 -12.45
C THR A 81 -4.87 0.30 -11.68
N ILE A 82 -5.04 -0.30 -10.50
CA ILE A 82 -3.92 -0.80 -9.68
C ILE A 82 -3.30 -2.07 -10.29
N ALA A 83 -4.10 -2.91 -10.97
CA ALA A 83 -3.63 -4.09 -11.67
C ALA A 83 -2.89 -3.79 -12.99
N ASP A 84 -3.03 -2.58 -13.55
CA ASP A 84 -2.34 -2.16 -14.78
C ASP A 84 -0.83 -2.27 -14.63
N ARG A 85 -0.23 -3.20 -15.38
CA ARG A 85 1.20 -3.50 -15.33
C ARG A 85 2.10 -2.45 -15.99
N ALA A 86 1.54 -1.41 -16.62
CA ALA A 86 2.31 -0.35 -17.26
C ALA A 86 3.11 0.53 -16.26
N ARG A 87 2.78 0.48 -14.97
CA ARG A 87 3.41 1.30 -13.92
C ARG A 87 3.69 0.50 -12.65
N PRO A 88 4.78 0.81 -11.92
CA PRO A 88 5.06 0.16 -10.64
C PRO A 88 4.05 0.57 -9.58
N LYS A 89 3.70 -0.39 -8.73
CA LYS A 89 2.96 -0.20 -7.47
C LYS A 89 3.96 -0.26 -6.33
N ILE A 90 4.07 0.83 -5.62
CA ILE A 90 5.02 1.04 -4.53
C ILE A 90 4.28 0.81 -3.23
N LEU A 91 4.74 -0.15 -2.44
CA LEU A 91 4.20 -0.49 -1.14
C LEU A 91 5.33 -0.62 -0.12
N HIS A 92 4.99 -0.74 1.15
CA HIS A 92 5.94 -1.12 2.20
C HIS A 92 5.45 -2.38 2.90
N ALA A 93 6.28 -3.42 2.95
CA ALA A 93 5.91 -4.69 3.60
C ALA A 93 4.58 -5.26 3.07
N ALA A 94 4.44 -5.26 1.74
CA ALA A 94 3.20 -5.36 0.96
C ALA A 94 2.39 -6.66 1.15
N ARG A 95 2.92 -7.64 1.88
CA ARG A 95 2.38 -9.00 1.90
C ARG A 95 0.92 -9.04 2.37
N GLN A 96 0.57 -8.25 3.38
CA GLN A 96 -0.81 -8.23 3.88
C GLN A 96 -1.74 -7.45 2.95
N ASP A 97 -1.28 -6.32 2.41
CA ASP A 97 -2.04 -5.51 1.45
C ASP A 97 -2.37 -6.31 0.19
N LEU A 98 -1.41 -7.04 -0.35
CA LEU A 98 -1.58 -7.88 -1.53
C LEU A 98 -2.55 -9.06 -1.29
N GLU A 99 -2.54 -9.65 -0.08
CA GLU A 99 -3.54 -10.65 0.32
C GLU A 99 -4.95 -10.06 0.30
N VAL A 100 -5.12 -8.88 0.89
CA VAL A 100 -6.40 -8.18 0.96
C VAL A 100 -6.87 -7.79 -0.45
N MET A 101 -6.00 -7.19 -1.25
CA MET A 101 -6.30 -6.82 -2.65
C MET A 101 -6.66 -8.03 -3.50
N LEU A 102 -5.98 -9.17 -3.35
CA LEU A 102 -6.36 -10.41 -4.04
C LEU A 102 -7.76 -10.85 -3.64
N HIS A 103 -8.10 -10.76 -2.35
CA HIS A 103 -9.40 -11.17 -1.85
C HIS A 103 -10.54 -10.31 -2.41
N VAL A 104 -10.36 -8.98 -2.41
CA VAL A 104 -11.43 -8.05 -2.84
C VAL A 104 -11.45 -7.77 -4.34
N GLY A 105 -10.28 -7.74 -4.99
CA GLY A 105 -10.10 -7.35 -6.39
C GLY A 105 -9.83 -8.52 -7.33
N GLY A 106 -9.67 -9.74 -6.80
CA GLY A 106 -9.51 -10.98 -7.58
C GLY A 106 -8.13 -11.19 -8.21
N THR A 107 -7.23 -10.21 -8.12
CA THR A 107 -5.87 -10.28 -8.67
C THR A 107 -4.85 -9.65 -7.72
N VAL A 108 -3.63 -10.17 -7.75
CA VAL A 108 -2.47 -9.49 -7.17
C VAL A 108 -2.01 -8.42 -8.17
N PRO A 109 -1.85 -7.15 -7.77
CA PRO A 109 -1.33 -6.14 -8.67
C PRO A 109 0.17 -6.31 -8.90
N GLY A 110 0.67 -5.74 -10.00
CA GLY A 110 2.11 -5.71 -10.30
C GLY A 110 2.38 -4.89 -11.56
N PRO A 111 3.60 -4.40 -11.83
CA PRO A 111 4.81 -4.74 -11.12
C PRO A 111 4.87 -4.12 -9.71
N ILE A 112 5.31 -4.89 -8.72
CA ILE A 112 5.48 -4.43 -7.33
C ILE A 112 6.88 -3.86 -7.13
N PHE A 113 6.97 -2.78 -6.34
CA PHE A 113 8.17 -2.31 -5.69
C PHE A 113 7.91 -2.23 -4.19
N ASP A 114 8.52 -3.13 -3.42
CA ASP A 114 8.40 -3.13 -1.96
C ASP A 114 9.60 -2.39 -1.33
N THR A 115 9.31 -1.28 -0.65
CA THR A 115 10.34 -0.45 -0.02
C THR A 115 11.06 -1.15 1.14
N GLN A 116 10.42 -2.13 1.81
CA GLN A 116 11.06 -2.94 2.84
C GLN A 116 12.09 -3.91 2.24
N VAL A 117 11.75 -4.54 1.12
CA VAL A 117 12.68 -5.40 0.34
C VAL A 117 13.86 -4.57 -0.16
N ALA A 118 13.57 -3.44 -0.81
CA ALA A 118 14.59 -2.51 -1.30
C ALA A 118 15.52 -2.02 -0.17
N GLY A 119 14.96 -1.68 1.00
CA GLY A 119 15.72 -1.29 2.19
C GLY A 119 16.67 -2.39 2.67
N GLY A 120 16.20 -3.63 2.76
CA GLY A 120 17.03 -4.79 3.11
C GLY A 120 18.19 -4.99 2.14
N LEU A 121 17.92 -4.89 0.83
CA LEU A 121 18.95 -4.96 -0.22
C LEU A 121 19.93 -3.77 -0.20
N LEU A 122 19.62 -2.69 0.52
CA LEU A 122 20.55 -1.58 0.76
C LEU A 122 21.30 -1.69 2.10
N GLY A 123 21.07 -2.76 2.86
CA GLY A 123 21.74 -3.04 4.14
C GLY A 123 21.04 -2.46 5.36
N LEU A 124 19.77 -2.04 5.23
CA LEU A 124 18.94 -1.71 6.39
C LEU A 124 18.51 -3.00 7.11
N PRO A 125 18.13 -2.92 8.40
CA PRO A 125 17.67 -4.08 9.15
C PRO A 125 16.56 -4.84 8.39
N PRO A 126 16.60 -6.18 8.38
CA PRO A 126 15.52 -6.96 7.79
C PRO A 126 14.22 -6.63 8.52
N GLN A 127 13.12 -6.53 7.79
CA GLN A 127 11.80 -6.18 8.33
C GLN A 127 11.75 -4.79 9.01
N ALA A 128 12.59 -3.84 8.56
CA ALA A 128 12.48 -2.44 8.98
C ALA A 128 11.05 -1.94 8.69
N GLY A 129 10.39 -1.38 9.70
CA GLY A 129 9.05 -0.82 9.56
C GLY A 129 9.05 0.53 8.86
N TYR A 130 7.90 0.93 8.32
CA TYR A 130 7.74 2.10 7.47
C TYR A 130 8.29 3.39 8.11
N ALA A 131 7.86 3.69 9.34
CA ALA A 131 8.33 4.88 10.07
C ALA A 131 9.86 4.89 10.33
N ASP A 132 10.47 3.72 10.57
CA ASP A 132 11.93 3.62 10.74
C ASP A 132 12.64 3.87 9.40
N LEU A 133 12.09 3.33 8.31
CA LEU A 133 12.61 3.51 6.96
C LEU A 133 12.54 4.99 6.54
N VAL A 134 11.40 5.65 6.75
CA VAL A 134 11.23 7.09 6.49
C VAL A 134 12.19 7.93 7.32
N ALA A 135 12.31 7.66 8.62
CA ALA A 135 13.25 8.39 9.49
C ALA A 135 14.71 8.24 9.04
N ARG A 136 15.15 7.04 8.69
CA ARG A 136 16.54 6.79 8.29
C ARG A 136 16.91 7.35 6.92
N ARG A 137 15.97 7.34 5.97
CA ARG A 137 16.24 7.67 4.56
C ARG A 137 15.85 9.09 4.19
N LEU A 138 14.79 9.61 4.79
CA LEU A 138 14.25 10.94 4.49
C LEU A 138 14.44 11.93 5.64
N GLY A 139 14.77 11.46 6.85
CA GLY A 139 14.92 12.33 8.03
C GLY A 139 13.59 12.84 8.58
N HIS A 140 12.47 12.28 8.14
CA HIS A 140 11.12 12.65 8.60
C HIS A 140 10.66 11.74 9.75
N SER A 141 9.91 12.30 10.70
CA SER A 141 9.27 11.53 11.76
C SER A 141 7.80 11.34 11.43
N ILE A 142 7.34 10.09 11.46
CA ILE A 142 5.94 9.73 11.24
C ILE A 142 5.26 9.51 12.59
N ASP A 143 4.10 10.14 12.77
CA ASP A 143 3.23 9.88 13.90
C ASP A 143 2.55 8.52 13.73
N LYS A 144 2.68 7.64 14.74
CA LYS A 144 2.12 6.29 14.73
C LYS A 144 0.70 6.23 15.30
N GLY A 145 0.10 7.37 15.61
CA GLY A 145 -1.13 7.50 16.40
C GLY A 145 -2.36 6.77 15.85
N GLN A 146 -2.44 6.49 14.55
CA GLN A 146 -3.63 5.88 13.93
C GLN A 146 -3.47 4.39 13.54
N THR A 147 -2.28 3.82 13.68
CA THR A 147 -1.93 2.43 13.30
C THR A 147 -2.81 1.33 13.92
N ARG A 148 -3.51 1.63 15.02
CA ARG A 148 -4.34 0.66 15.77
C ARG A 148 -5.73 1.20 16.07
N THR A 149 -6.25 2.05 15.19
CA THR A 149 -7.62 2.59 15.32
C THR A 149 -8.64 1.72 14.59
N ASP A 150 -9.90 1.88 14.95
CA ASP A 150 -10.99 1.18 14.26
C ASP A 150 -11.29 1.86 12.92
N TRP A 151 -10.65 1.35 11.87
CA TRP A 151 -10.80 1.84 10.49
C TRP A 151 -12.15 1.53 9.87
N SER A 152 -12.98 0.68 10.50
CA SER A 152 -14.33 0.38 10.02
C SER A 152 -15.34 1.49 10.37
N ARG A 153 -15.02 2.36 11.34
CA ARG A 153 -15.93 3.41 11.79
C ARG A 153 -16.07 4.50 10.75
N ARG A 154 -17.30 5.01 10.63
CA ARG A 154 -17.63 6.17 9.78
C ARG A 154 -18.37 7.24 10.58
N PRO A 155 -18.15 8.54 10.27
CA PRO A 155 -17.11 9.05 9.35
C PRO A 155 -15.69 8.82 9.91
N LEU A 156 -14.70 8.75 9.02
CA LEU A 156 -13.29 8.77 9.43
C LEU A 156 -12.96 10.14 10.04
N SER A 157 -12.09 10.15 11.05
CA SER A 157 -11.61 11.41 11.63
C SER A 157 -10.57 12.09 10.74
N ASP A 158 -10.43 13.40 10.88
CA ASP A 158 -9.38 14.18 10.20
C ASP A 158 -7.98 13.63 10.46
N ALA A 159 -7.73 13.11 11.67
CA ALA A 159 -6.45 12.50 12.04
C ALA A 159 -6.20 11.18 11.29
N GLN A 160 -7.23 10.35 11.10
CA GLN A 160 -7.14 9.13 10.29
C GLN A 160 -6.89 9.45 8.82
N LEU A 161 -7.58 10.45 8.26
CA LEU A 161 -7.38 10.86 6.88
C LEU A 161 -5.97 11.42 6.64
N ALA A 162 -5.47 12.25 7.56
CA ALA A 162 -4.11 12.79 7.48
C ALA A 162 -3.05 11.67 7.57
N TYR A 163 -3.17 10.78 8.55
CA TYR A 163 -2.29 9.63 8.70
C TYR A 163 -2.27 8.76 7.43
N ALA A 164 -3.44 8.41 6.91
CA ALA A 164 -3.56 7.57 5.72
C ALA A 164 -2.92 8.23 4.47
N ALA A 165 -3.06 9.56 4.33
CA ALA A 165 -2.41 10.27 3.25
C ALA A 165 -0.88 10.23 3.37
N ASP A 166 -0.33 10.39 4.58
CA ASP A 166 1.11 10.39 4.84
C ASP A 166 1.76 9.03 4.53
N ASP A 167 1.03 7.93 4.76
CA ASP A 167 1.51 6.57 4.47
C ASP A 167 1.77 6.33 2.98
N VAL A 168 1.10 7.04 2.07
CA VAL A 168 1.40 6.95 0.62
C VAL A 168 2.27 8.09 0.09
N HIS A 169 2.35 9.21 0.81
CA HIS A 169 3.18 10.33 0.43
C HIS A 169 4.67 9.99 0.51
N HIS A 170 5.17 9.51 1.66
CA HIS A 170 6.60 9.22 1.79
C HIS A 170 7.01 7.95 1.04
N LEU A 171 6.08 7.07 0.68
CA LEU A 171 6.37 5.93 -0.20
C LEU A 171 6.94 6.38 -1.56
N LEU A 172 6.44 7.47 -2.14
CA LEU A 172 6.96 8.00 -3.41
C LEU A 172 8.40 8.54 -3.28
N GLU A 173 8.73 9.17 -2.14
CA GLU A 173 10.08 9.63 -1.82
C GLU A 173 11.02 8.47 -1.62
N LEU A 174 10.61 7.52 -0.77
CA LEU A 174 11.36 6.30 -0.49
C LEU A 174 11.64 5.55 -1.78
N HIS A 175 10.65 5.36 -2.65
CA HIS A 175 10.89 4.69 -3.93
C HIS A 175 11.94 5.42 -4.77
N THR A 176 11.92 6.76 -4.82
CA THR A 176 12.92 7.55 -5.56
C THR A 176 14.32 7.35 -4.98
N GLU A 177 14.44 7.51 -3.65
CA GLU A 177 15.71 7.43 -2.93
C GLU A 177 16.30 6.02 -2.96
N LEU A 178 15.49 5.01 -2.67
CA LEU A 178 15.90 3.60 -2.64
C LEU A 178 16.26 3.12 -4.05
N SER A 179 15.49 3.50 -5.08
CA SER A 179 15.82 3.15 -6.47
C SER A 179 17.19 3.71 -6.89
N ALA A 180 17.48 4.96 -6.55
CA ALA A 180 18.78 5.57 -6.82
C ALA A 180 19.92 4.82 -6.08
N GLY A 181 19.69 4.46 -4.81
CA GLY A 181 20.64 3.67 -4.03
C GLY A 181 20.90 2.28 -4.61
N LEU A 182 19.86 1.61 -5.11
CA LEU A 182 19.95 0.28 -5.72
C LEU A 182 20.73 0.33 -7.04
N VAL A 183 20.48 1.34 -7.88
CA VAL A 183 21.24 1.57 -9.11
C VAL A 183 22.72 1.82 -8.79
N ALA A 184 23.02 2.67 -7.81
CA ALA A 184 24.40 2.97 -7.41
C ALA A 184 25.16 1.74 -6.89
N LYS A 185 24.45 0.74 -6.34
CA LYS A 185 25.04 -0.53 -5.88
C LYS A 185 24.96 -1.67 -6.91
N GLY A 186 24.38 -1.45 -8.09
CA GLY A 186 24.17 -2.49 -9.09
C GLY A 186 23.18 -3.59 -8.66
N ARG A 187 22.19 -3.25 -7.82
CA ARG A 187 21.23 -4.19 -7.21
C ARG A 187 19.80 -4.05 -7.75
N GLY A 188 19.64 -3.36 -8.88
CA GLY A 188 18.33 -3.11 -9.50
C GLY A 188 17.61 -4.40 -9.91
N GLU A 189 18.34 -5.37 -10.46
CA GLU A 189 17.77 -6.67 -10.85
C GLU A 189 17.34 -7.50 -9.65
N TRP A 190 18.10 -7.44 -8.55
CA TRP A 190 17.81 -8.21 -7.33
C TRP A 190 16.50 -7.75 -6.69
N VAL A 191 16.27 -6.43 -6.60
CA VAL A 191 15.00 -5.93 -6.06
C VAL A 191 13.83 -6.29 -6.96
N ALA A 192 14.04 -6.32 -8.28
CA ALA A 192 12.98 -6.66 -9.23
C ALA A 192 12.59 -8.13 -9.10
N GLU A 193 13.57 -9.03 -8.95
CA GLU A 193 13.35 -10.46 -8.69
C GLU A 193 12.61 -10.68 -7.35
N ASP A 194 13.12 -10.11 -6.26
CA ASP A 194 12.51 -10.28 -4.93
C ASP A 194 11.09 -9.70 -4.86
N CYS A 195 10.84 -8.55 -5.51
CA CYS A 195 9.50 -7.98 -5.56
C CYS A 195 8.56 -8.76 -6.49
N ALA A 196 9.05 -9.29 -7.61
CA ALA A 196 8.24 -10.13 -8.51
C ALA A 196 7.76 -11.41 -7.80
N ALA A 197 8.53 -11.95 -6.86
CA ALA A 197 8.11 -13.09 -6.06
C ALA A 197 6.84 -12.79 -5.24
N LEU A 198 6.60 -11.54 -4.83
CA LEU A 198 5.39 -11.12 -4.13
C LEU A 198 4.14 -11.17 -5.02
N GLU A 199 4.28 -11.25 -6.33
CA GLU A 199 3.13 -11.19 -7.26
C GLU A 199 2.42 -12.55 -7.42
N ALA A 200 3.01 -13.63 -6.90
CA ALA A 200 2.43 -14.96 -7.01
C ALA A 200 1.18 -15.11 -6.11
N ALA A 201 0.00 -15.24 -6.73
CA ALA A 201 -1.29 -15.35 -6.03
C ALA A 201 -1.35 -16.53 -5.04
N GLU A 202 -0.61 -17.60 -5.31
CA GLU A 202 -0.50 -18.80 -4.48
C GLU A 202 0.09 -18.50 -3.09
N LEU A 203 0.87 -17.42 -2.94
CA LEU A 203 1.40 -16.99 -1.64
C LEU A 203 0.32 -16.57 -0.65
N TYR A 204 -0.82 -16.13 -1.18
CA TYR A 204 -1.93 -15.53 -0.43
C TYR A 204 -3.13 -16.46 -0.33
N ARG A 205 -3.22 -17.45 -1.22
CA ARG A 205 -4.27 -18.47 -1.17
C ARG A 205 -3.94 -19.53 -0.13
N THR A 206 -4.93 -19.87 0.67
CA THR A 206 -4.87 -21.03 1.56
C THR A 206 -5.94 -22.01 1.11
N LEU A 207 -5.52 -23.13 0.52
CA LEU A 207 -6.47 -24.19 0.16
C LEU A 207 -6.96 -24.85 1.46
N PRO A 208 -8.28 -24.95 1.71
CA PRO A 208 -8.80 -25.57 2.93
C PRO A 208 -8.28 -27.00 3.15
N THR A 209 -8.06 -27.74 2.06
CA THR A 209 -7.50 -29.10 2.07
C THR A 209 -6.04 -29.18 2.54
N GLU A 210 -5.31 -28.07 2.46
CA GLU A 210 -3.90 -27.97 2.85
C GLU A 210 -3.67 -27.11 4.09
N ALA A 211 -4.72 -26.47 4.61
CA ALA A 211 -4.64 -25.55 5.75
C ALA A 211 -3.99 -26.18 6.98
N TRP A 212 -4.22 -27.48 7.20
CA TRP A 212 -3.62 -28.25 8.29
C TRP A 212 -2.09 -28.24 8.24
N ARG A 213 -1.47 -28.20 7.05
CA ARG A 213 0.00 -28.20 6.91
C ARG A 213 0.68 -26.98 7.56
N ARG A 214 -0.08 -25.90 7.79
CA ARG A 214 0.42 -24.67 8.43
C ARG A 214 0.28 -24.68 9.96
N LEU A 215 -0.38 -25.68 10.55
CA LEU A 215 -0.53 -25.80 12.00
C LEU A 215 0.78 -26.27 12.63
N LYS A 216 1.36 -25.43 13.48
CA LYS A 216 2.55 -25.76 14.26
C LYS A 216 2.23 -26.88 15.25
N GLY A 217 3.10 -27.89 15.33
CA GLY A 217 2.98 -28.97 16.32
C GLY A 217 2.22 -30.21 15.87
N ILE A 218 1.74 -30.29 14.61
CA ILE A 218 1.07 -31.50 14.09
C ILE A 218 1.94 -32.75 14.14
N GLY A 219 3.26 -32.62 13.94
CA GLY A 219 4.17 -33.76 14.04
C GLY A 219 4.40 -34.29 15.47
N ARG A 220 3.69 -33.75 16.47
CA ARG A 220 3.74 -34.17 17.88
C ARG A 220 2.39 -34.73 18.40
N LEU A 221 1.39 -34.83 17.53
CA LEU A 221 0.10 -35.49 17.80
C LEU A 221 0.15 -36.93 17.27
#